data_AF-A0A1Y1IVB5-F1
#
_entry.id   AF-A0A1Y1IVB5-F1
#
_cell.length_a   1.000
_cell.length_b   1.000
_cell.length_c   1.000
_cell.angle_alpha   90.00
_cell.angle_beta   90.00
_cell.angle_gamma   90.00
#
_symmetry.space_group_name_H-M   'P 1'
#
loop_
_entity.id
_entity.type
_entity.pdbx_description
1 polymer ?
#
loop_
_entity_poly.entity_id
_entity_poly.type
_entity_poly.pdbx_seq_one_letter_code
_entity_poly.pdbx_strand_id
1 'polypeptide(L)'
;LKGVRVAVCEEASNSDTLNEAALKKLVGTEVITSRELYKAFVTFETTQLHILCTNELPAPESSWTIALQRRITMAYFMKRYFASIEDGYDPDNPLHGRADPTLMTKLSDPVNQAACLVFLVQGAVSYFRDGQKLLEMPSRSRDIMNSYQLSTDPFLAFLDNSCVVGDFFVGSRELLDEYNNGNRKVDGKEVGRLVKIDASQLKRMMQLRGFEEPNKARCLGFPEFGSTRGYKGLRLKTDGELEDDAE
;
A
#
# COMPACT_ATOMS: atom_id res chain seq x y z
N LEU A 1 12.36 -20.42 8.16
CA LEU A 1 11.18 -20.48 7.28
C LEU A 1 10.74 -21.91 6.95
N LYS A 2 11.67 -22.87 6.76
CA LYS A 2 11.30 -24.29 6.55
C LYS A 2 10.38 -24.81 7.67
N GLY A 3 9.18 -25.27 7.30
CA GLY A 3 8.18 -25.84 8.22
C GLY A 3 7.42 -24.82 9.09
N VAL A 4 7.63 -23.52 8.87
CA VAL A 4 6.97 -22.44 9.62
C VAL A 4 5.60 -22.11 9.01
N ARG A 5 4.57 -21.92 9.83
CA ARG A 5 3.22 -21.52 9.37
C ARG A 5 2.92 -20.02 9.50
N VAL A 6 3.54 -19.36 10.47
CA VAL A 6 3.46 -17.91 10.65
C VAL A 6 4.85 -17.39 10.99
N ALA A 7 5.31 -16.40 10.23
CA ALA A 7 6.56 -15.69 10.46
C ALA A 7 6.24 -14.24 10.79
N VAL A 8 6.43 -13.87 12.06
CA VAL A 8 6.22 -12.51 12.55
C VAL A 8 7.55 -11.79 12.61
N CYS A 9 7.60 -10.59 12.02
CA CYS A 9 8.66 -9.62 12.20
C CYS A 9 8.12 -8.53 13.12
N GLU A 10 8.73 -8.39 14.30
CA GLU A 10 8.42 -7.31 15.23
C GLU A 10 9.41 -6.18 14.96
N GLU A 11 8.87 -4.97 14.81
CA GLU A 11 9.59 -3.72 14.57
C GLU A 11 10.24 -3.59 13.17
N ALA A 12 9.82 -2.57 12.43
CA ALA A 12 10.61 -2.00 11.35
C ALA A 12 11.12 -0.63 11.81
N SER A 13 12.37 -0.33 11.51
CA SER A 13 12.94 1.00 11.70
C SER A 13 12.52 1.94 10.57
N ASN A 14 12.55 3.26 10.81
CA ASN A 14 12.21 4.26 9.79
C ASN A 14 13.17 4.25 8.60
N SER A 15 14.36 3.65 8.75
CA SER A 15 15.34 3.45 7.68
C SER A 15 15.13 2.17 6.89
N ASP A 16 14.26 1.27 7.35
CA ASP A 16 14.02 0.01 6.66
C ASP A 16 13.20 0.23 5.39
N THR A 17 13.52 -0.58 4.39
CA THR A 17 12.84 -0.53 3.10
C THR A 17 12.23 -1.88 2.72
N LEU A 18 11.12 -1.83 1.99
CA LEU A 18 10.51 -3.02 1.40
C LEU A 18 11.25 -3.39 0.11
N ASN A 19 12.00 -4.48 0.17
CA ASN A 19 12.59 -5.10 -1.01
C ASN A 19 11.53 -5.90 -1.78
N GLU A 20 11.04 -5.33 -2.88
CA GLU A 20 9.96 -5.92 -3.68
C GLU A 20 10.31 -7.31 -4.22
N ALA A 21 11.57 -7.53 -4.63
CA ALA A 21 12.01 -8.81 -5.17
C ALA A 21 12.01 -9.92 -4.09
N ALA A 22 12.49 -9.59 -2.90
CA ALA A 22 12.47 -10.50 -1.76
C ALA A 22 11.03 -10.80 -1.34
N LEU A 23 10.16 -9.78 -1.24
CA LEU A 23 8.75 -10.00 -0.91
C LEU A 23 8.06 -10.90 -1.93
N LYS A 24 8.25 -10.64 -3.24
CA LYS A 24 7.71 -11.49 -4.32
C LYS A 24 8.13 -12.95 -4.16
N LYS A 25 9.39 -13.20 -3.81
CA LYS A 25 9.91 -14.55 -3.56
C LYS A 25 9.32 -15.16 -2.28
N LEU A 26 9.11 -14.38 -1.22
CA LEU A 26 8.58 -14.89 0.04
C LEU A 26 7.10 -15.30 -0.06
N VAL A 27 6.29 -14.49 -0.74
CA VAL A 27 4.82 -14.64 -0.74
C VAL A 27 4.23 -15.18 -2.04
N GLY A 28 5.03 -15.26 -3.11
CA GLY A 28 4.54 -15.52 -4.47
C GLY A 28 5.10 -16.78 -5.15
N THR A 29 5.96 -17.55 -4.49
CA THR A 29 6.53 -18.79 -5.06
C THR A 29 6.17 -19.99 -4.19
N GLU A 30 5.83 -21.11 -4.83
CA GLU A 30 5.47 -22.37 -4.13
C GLU A 30 6.63 -22.97 -3.35
N VAL A 31 7.87 -22.73 -3.77
CA VAL A 31 9.08 -23.23 -3.11
C VAL A 31 10.12 -22.13 -2.96
N ILE A 32 10.87 -22.17 -1.86
CA ILE A 32 12.02 -21.31 -1.62
C ILE A 32 13.26 -22.16 -1.45
N THR A 33 14.32 -21.78 -2.15
CA THR A 33 15.69 -22.24 -1.88
C THR A 33 16.39 -21.25 -0.96
N SER A 34 16.84 -21.73 0.19
CA SER A 34 17.67 -20.98 1.13
C SER A 34 18.84 -21.82 1.62
N ARG A 35 19.77 -21.19 2.34
CA ARG A 35 20.96 -21.83 2.87
C ARG A 35 21.11 -21.41 4.33
N GLU A 36 21.33 -22.38 5.22
CA GLU A 36 21.81 -22.08 6.57
C GLU A 36 23.28 -21.67 6.52
N LEU A 37 23.74 -20.93 7.52
CA LEU A 37 25.14 -20.51 7.60
C LEU A 37 26.07 -21.74 7.55
N TYR A 38 27.00 -21.74 6.59
CA TYR A 38 27.95 -22.83 6.31
C TYR A 38 27.36 -24.19 5.93
N LYS A 39 26.10 -24.26 5.48
CA LYS A 39 25.50 -25.51 4.99
C LYS A 39 25.13 -25.46 3.50
N ALA A 40 24.81 -26.63 2.96
CA ALA A 40 24.28 -26.77 1.60
C ALA A 40 22.90 -26.09 1.47
N PHE A 41 22.54 -25.74 0.24
CA PHE A 41 21.22 -25.21 -0.07
C PHE A 41 20.14 -26.26 0.20
N VAL A 42 19.00 -25.79 0.70
CA VAL A 42 17.81 -26.59 0.90
C VAL A 42 16.65 -25.88 0.20
N THR A 43 15.87 -26.65 -0.56
CA THR A 43 14.62 -26.20 -1.17
C THR A 43 13.46 -26.79 -0.37
N PHE A 44 12.46 -25.99 -0.05
CA PHE A 44 11.27 -26.40 0.67
C PHE A 44 10.05 -25.59 0.23
N GLU A 45 8.86 -26.16 0.44
CA GLU A 45 7.58 -25.50 0.16
C GLU A 45 7.36 -24.28 1.04
N THR A 46 6.82 -23.21 0.46
CA THR A 46 6.37 -22.04 1.20
C THR A 46 5.04 -22.36 1.87
N THR A 47 5.01 -22.21 3.19
CA THR A 47 3.83 -22.55 3.99
C THR A 47 3.46 -21.47 5.00
N GLN A 48 4.29 -20.43 5.08
CA GLN A 48 4.18 -19.38 6.08
C GLN A 48 3.34 -18.20 5.60
N LEU A 49 2.51 -17.68 6.50
CA LEU A 49 2.02 -16.30 6.45
C LEU A 49 3.09 -15.37 7.04
N HIS A 50 3.40 -14.28 6.35
CA HIS A 50 4.31 -13.25 6.84
C HIS A 50 3.51 -12.09 7.46
N ILE A 51 3.85 -11.70 8.68
CA ILE A 51 3.24 -10.58 9.41
C ILE A 51 4.34 -9.61 9.82
N LEU A 52 4.18 -8.33 9.49
CA LEU A 52 5.03 -7.26 9.98
C LEU A 52 4.24 -6.44 11.00
N CYS A 53 4.70 -6.41 12.25
CA CYS A 53 4.15 -5.58 13.31
C CYS A 53 5.05 -4.35 13.46
N THR A 54 4.56 -3.17 13.08
CA THR A 54 5.34 -1.93 13.15
C THR A 54 4.46 -0.73 13.48
N ASN A 55 5.05 0.25 14.15
CA ASN A 55 4.47 1.59 14.34
C ASN A 55 4.77 2.52 13.16
N GLU A 56 5.84 2.21 12.42
CA GLU A 56 6.39 3.04 11.35
C GLU A 56 6.44 2.22 10.07
N LEU A 57 5.80 2.71 9.01
CA LEU A 57 5.67 1.96 7.76
C LEU A 57 6.95 2.09 6.92
N PRO A 58 7.63 0.98 6.57
CA PRO A 58 8.87 1.03 5.82
C PRO A 58 8.65 1.58 4.41
N ALA A 59 9.51 2.44 3.88
CA ALA A 59 9.37 2.91 2.51
C ALA A 59 9.65 1.77 1.51
N PRO A 60 9.03 1.72 0.32
CA PRO A 60 9.50 0.80 -0.72
C PRO A 60 10.92 1.16 -1.16
N GLU A 61 11.77 0.15 -1.43
CA GLU A 61 13.14 0.38 -1.93
C GLU A 61 13.15 1.10 -3.29
N SER A 62 12.04 0.97 -4.04
CA SER A 62 11.81 1.64 -5.31
C SER A 62 10.38 2.20 -5.35
N SER A 63 9.85 2.54 -6.53
CA SER A 63 8.48 3.08 -6.64
C SER A 63 7.42 2.08 -6.16
N TRP A 64 6.32 2.60 -5.61
CA TRP A 64 5.15 1.76 -5.28
C TRP A 64 4.58 1.14 -6.56
N THR A 65 4.51 -0.20 -6.64
CA THR A 65 4.02 -0.92 -7.83
C THR A 65 2.72 -1.67 -7.53
N ILE A 66 1.90 -1.92 -8.56
CA ILE A 66 0.72 -2.80 -8.46
C ILE A 66 1.11 -4.20 -7.93
N ALA A 67 2.31 -4.68 -8.27
CA ALA A 67 2.78 -5.97 -7.80
C ALA A 67 3.05 -5.97 -6.29
N LEU A 68 3.57 -4.87 -5.73
CA LEU A 68 3.74 -4.69 -4.29
C LEU A 68 2.37 -4.56 -3.59
N GLN A 69 1.50 -3.71 -4.14
CA GLN A 69 0.15 -3.45 -3.60
C GLN A 69 -0.67 -4.73 -3.42
N ARG A 70 -0.64 -5.65 -4.41
CA ARG A 70 -1.38 -6.92 -4.36
C ARG A 70 -0.87 -7.93 -3.32
N ARG A 71 0.27 -7.67 -2.68
CA ARG A 71 0.93 -8.57 -1.73
C ARG A 71 0.89 -8.09 -0.29
N ILE A 72 0.41 -6.87 -0.06
CA ILE A 72 0.37 -6.25 1.27
C ILE A 72 -1.08 -6.01 1.65
N THR A 73 -1.45 -6.48 2.84
CA THR A 73 -2.68 -6.08 3.52
C THR A 73 -2.30 -5.41 4.83
N MET A 74 -3.14 -4.49 5.31
CA MET A 74 -2.88 -3.73 6.53
C MET A 74 -4.05 -3.90 7.49
N ALA A 75 -3.72 -4.12 8.76
CA ALA A 75 -4.64 -4.03 9.88
C ALA A 75 -4.13 -2.92 10.79
N TYR A 76 -4.80 -1.77 10.76
CA TYR A 76 -4.39 -0.60 11.55
C TYR A 76 -5.13 -0.55 12.88
N PHE A 77 -4.38 -0.51 13.98
CA PHE A 77 -4.90 -0.45 15.35
C PHE A 77 -4.80 0.98 15.89
N MET A 78 -5.91 1.72 15.89
CA MET A 78 -5.95 3.11 16.37
C MET A 78 -5.97 3.25 17.90
N LYS A 79 -6.47 2.23 18.60
CA LYS A 79 -6.73 2.34 20.03
C LYS A 79 -5.42 2.25 20.80
N ARG A 80 -5.09 3.29 21.55
CA ARG A 80 -3.96 3.30 22.49
C ARG A 80 -4.42 2.78 23.85
N TYR A 81 -3.63 1.88 24.41
CA TYR A 81 -3.84 1.34 25.75
C TYR A 81 -2.81 1.93 26.70
N PHE A 82 -3.28 2.69 27.68
CA PHE A 82 -2.47 3.37 28.67
C PHE A 82 -2.25 2.47 29.88
N ALA A 83 -1.01 2.38 30.36
CA ALA A 83 -0.74 1.75 31.65
C ALA A 83 -1.46 2.52 32.78
N SER A 84 -1.74 1.86 33.91
CA SER A 84 -2.50 2.50 35.01
C SER A 84 -1.84 3.77 35.56
N ILE A 85 -0.51 3.83 35.50
CA ILE A 85 0.31 4.95 36.00
C ILE A 85 0.72 5.96 34.91
N GLU A 86 0.31 5.74 33.67
CA GLU A 86 0.67 6.59 32.54
C GLU A 86 -0.29 7.78 32.43
N ASP A 87 0.27 8.98 32.28
CA ASP A 87 -0.48 10.21 32.07
C ASP A 87 -1.04 10.29 30.64
N GLY A 88 -2.07 11.12 30.43
CA GLY A 88 -2.68 11.37 29.12
C GLY A 88 -3.83 10.43 28.74
N TYR A 89 -4.21 9.50 29.63
CA TYR A 89 -5.46 8.75 29.45
C TYR A 89 -6.67 9.68 29.58
N ASP A 90 -7.59 9.56 28.63
CA ASP A 90 -8.85 10.30 28.58
C ASP A 90 -9.99 9.28 28.43
N PRO A 91 -10.86 9.12 29.44
CA PRO A 91 -11.95 8.16 29.39
C PRO A 91 -13.03 8.51 28.37
N ASP A 92 -13.16 9.79 27.97
CA ASP A 92 -14.16 10.24 27.02
C ASP A 92 -13.68 10.07 25.56
N ASN A 93 -12.38 9.83 25.35
CA ASN A 93 -11.84 9.53 24.03
C ASN A 93 -12.03 8.03 23.68
N PRO A 94 -12.82 7.68 22.64
CA PRO A 94 -13.08 6.29 22.27
C PRO A 94 -11.84 5.53 21.75
N LEU A 95 -10.76 6.24 21.39
CA LEU A 95 -9.48 5.67 20.99
C LEU A 95 -8.54 5.44 22.19
N HIS A 96 -8.95 5.78 23.40
CA HIS A 96 -8.20 5.51 24.62
C HIS A 96 -8.77 4.28 25.34
N GLY A 97 -7.88 3.45 25.88
CA GLY A 97 -8.22 2.31 26.73
C GLY A 97 -7.22 2.17 27.87
N ARG A 98 -7.59 1.44 28.92
CA ARG A 98 -6.63 1.00 29.94
C ARG A 98 -6.03 -0.33 29.54
N ALA A 99 -4.71 -0.44 29.63
CA ALA A 99 -4.01 -1.70 29.42
C ALA A 99 -4.45 -2.71 30.48
N ASP A 100 -4.74 -3.95 30.06
CA ASP A 100 -5.03 -5.04 30.98
C ASP A 100 -3.72 -5.77 31.32
N PRO A 101 -3.17 -5.61 32.54
CA PRO A 101 -1.91 -6.25 32.92
C PRO A 101 -2.02 -7.77 33.00
N THR A 102 -3.24 -8.32 33.02
CA THR A 102 -3.50 -9.77 33.06
C THR A 102 -3.74 -10.38 31.68
N LEU A 103 -3.67 -9.58 30.61
CA LEU A 103 -4.00 -10.03 29.26
C LEU A 103 -3.17 -11.27 28.84
N MET A 104 -1.87 -11.26 29.10
CA MET A 104 -1.00 -12.40 28.74
C MET A 104 -1.36 -13.66 29.52
N THR A 105 -1.70 -13.53 30.80
CA THR A 105 -2.20 -14.65 31.61
C THR A 105 -3.52 -15.19 31.05
N LYS A 106 -4.45 -14.30 30.69
CA LYS A 106 -5.73 -14.69 30.06
C LYS A 106 -5.51 -15.41 28.74
N LEU A 107 -4.63 -14.89 27.88
CA LEU A 107 -4.31 -15.52 26.58
C LEU A 107 -3.57 -16.86 26.72
N SER A 108 -2.94 -17.10 27.86
CA SER A 108 -2.26 -18.37 28.17
C SER A 108 -3.20 -19.41 28.80
N ASP A 109 -4.41 -19.01 29.18
CA ASP A 109 -5.43 -19.92 29.70
C ASP A 109 -5.89 -20.89 28.60
N PRO A 110 -5.90 -22.22 28.83
CA PRO A 110 -6.28 -23.21 27.83
C PRO A 110 -7.68 -23.02 27.24
N VAL A 111 -8.64 -22.51 28.02
CA VAL A 111 -10.01 -22.24 27.55
C VAL A 111 -9.99 -21.09 26.54
N ASN A 112 -9.24 -20.03 26.85
CA ASN A 112 -9.10 -18.89 25.93
C ASN A 112 -8.30 -19.26 24.68
N GLN A 113 -7.26 -20.09 24.80
CA GLN A 113 -6.53 -20.62 23.63
C GLN A 113 -7.44 -21.47 22.72
N ALA A 114 -8.28 -22.32 23.31
CA ALA A 114 -9.27 -23.09 22.57
C ALA A 114 -10.27 -22.16 21.86
N ALA A 115 -10.74 -21.10 22.51
CA ALA A 115 -11.61 -20.11 21.89
C ALA A 115 -10.93 -19.37 20.71
N CYS A 116 -9.67 -18.96 20.86
CA CYS A 116 -8.87 -18.39 19.77
C CYS A 116 -8.73 -19.36 18.59
N LEU A 117 -8.48 -20.65 18.87
CA LEU A 117 -8.40 -21.68 17.81
C LEU A 117 -9.74 -21.84 17.08
N VAL A 118 -10.86 -21.86 17.82
CA VAL A 118 -12.20 -21.91 17.22
C VAL A 118 -12.43 -20.72 16.28
N PHE A 119 -12.06 -19.52 16.70
CA PHE A 119 -12.14 -18.31 15.86
C PHE A 119 -11.32 -18.46 14.56
N LEU A 120 -10.07 -18.94 14.66
CA LEU A 120 -9.22 -19.18 13.49
C LEU A 120 -9.82 -20.22 12.53
N VAL A 121 -10.37 -21.32 13.06
CA VAL A 121 -11.02 -22.37 12.25
C VAL A 121 -12.27 -21.83 11.56
N GLN A 122 -13.11 -21.07 12.26
CA GLN A 122 -14.29 -20.43 11.67
C GLN A 122 -13.93 -19.43 10.55
N GLY A 123 -12.86 -18.67 10.76
CA GLY A 123 -12.29 -17.79 9.74
C GLY A 123 -11.82 -18.57 8.51
N ALA A 124 -11.07 -19.67 8.70
CA ALA A 124 -10.61 -20.52 7.62
C ALA A 124 -11.77 -21.13 6.82
N VAL A 125 -12.79 -21.68 7.50
CA VAL A 125 -13.99 -22.23 6.85
C VAL A 125 -14.69 -21.17 5.99
N SER A 126 -14.79 -19.94 6.49
CA SER A 126 -15.39 -18.83 5.74
C SER A 126 -14.55 -18.46 4.52
N TYR A 127 -13.24 -18.34 4.68
CA TYR A 127 -12.31 -18.07 3.58
C TYR A 127 -12.40 -19.10 2.45
N PHE A 128 -12.39 -20.40 2.77
CA PHE A 128 -12.50 -21.45 1.75
C PHE A 128 -13.88 -21.47 1.07
N ARG A 129 -14.95 -21.28 1.85
CA ARG A 129 -16.33 -21.20 1.34
C ARG A 129 -16.52 -20.03 0.38
N ASP A 130 -15.86 -18.90 0.63
CA ASP A 130 -15.94 -17.69 -0.19
C ASP A 130 -14.95 -17.70 -1.37
N GLY A 131 -14.41 -18.88 -1.71
CA GLY A 131 -13.53 -19.06 -2.86
C GLY A 131 -12.12 -18.52 -2.66
N GLN A 132 -11.61 -18.60 -1.42
CA GLN A 132 -10.26 -18.15 -1.03
C GLN A 132 -10.07 -16.64 -1.27
N LYS A 133 -11.11 -15.87 -0.99
CA LYS A 133 -11.08 -14.41 -1.06
C LYS A 133 -11.02 -13.82 0.33
N LEU A 134 -10.12 -12.87 0.53
CA LEU A 134 -10.12 -12.06 1.73
C LEU A 134 -11.35 -11.14 1.73
N LEU A 135 -11.89 -10.89 2.93
CA LEU A 135 -12.89 -9.84 3.12
C LEU A 135 -12.29 -8.48 2.78
N GLU A 136 -13.17 -7.52 2.49
CA GLU A 136 -12.73 -6.15 2.29
C GLU A 136 -11.99 -5.61 3.51
N MET A 137 -10.89 -4.90 3.24
CA MET A 137 -10.14 -4.19 4.27
C MET A 137 -11.08 -3.16 4.95
N PRO A 138 -11.13 -3.10 6.28
CA PRO A 138 -11.89 -2.07 7.00
C PRO A 138 -11.50 -0.67 6.53
N SER A 139 -12.47 0.25 6.42
CA SER A 139 -12.27 1.61 5.88
C SER A 139 -11.05 2.29 6.48
N ARG A 140 -10.94 2.31 7.81
CA ARG A 140 -9.79 2.89 8.53
C ARG A 140 -8.43 2.33 8.12
N SER A 141 -8.33 1.03 7.87
CA SER A 141 -7.06 0.43 7.43
C SER A 141 -6.80 0.73 5.96
N ARG A 142 -7.86 0.81 5.15
CA ARG A 142 -7.80 1.21 3.74
C ARG A 142 -7.32 2.66 3.59
N ASP A 143 -7.84 3.55 4.42
CA ASP A 143 -7.48 4.97 4.41
C ASP A 143 -5.99 5.15 4.76
N ILE A 144 -5.50 4.47 5.79
CA ILE A 144 -4.08 4.51 6.16
C ILE A 144 -3.20 3.87 5.09
N MET A 145 -3.62 2.76 4.48
CA MET A 145 -2.93 2.17 3.35
C MET A 145 -2.85 3.16 2.17
N ASN A 146 -3.93 3.86 1.85
CA ASN A 146 -3.94 4.86 0.79
C ASN A 146 -3.00 6.03 1.12
N SER A 147 -3.05 6.57 2.33
CA SER A 147 -2.14 7.65 2.78
C SER A 147 -0.67 7.22 2.71
N TYR A 148 -0.37 5.98 3.07
CA TYR A 148 0.98 5.41 2.96
C TYR A 148 1.43 5.25 1.51
N GLN A 149 0.54 4.86 0.60
CA GLN A 149 0.85 4.78 -0.83
C GLN A 149 1.15 6.17 -1.42
N LEU A 150 0.32 7.15 -1.10
CA LEU A 150 0.48 8.52 -1.59
C LEU A 150 1.77 9.15 -1.04
N SER A 151 2.09 8.94 0.24
CA SER A 151 3.29 9.51 0.86
C SER A 151 4.59 8.89 0.33
N THR A 152 4.55 7.65 -0.16
CA THR A 152 5.74 6.93 -0.66
C THR A 152 5.94 7.05 -2.18
N ASP A 153 4.97 7.60 -2.90
CA ASP A 153 4.96 7.63 -4.36
C ASP A 153 4.50 8.99 -4.91
N PRO A 154 5.46 9.92 -5.14
CA PRO A 154 5.15 11.26 -5.61
C PRO A 154 4.38 11.30 -6.94
N PHE A 155 4.56 10.29 -7.80
CA PHE A 155 3.84 10.20 -9.07
C PHE A 155 2.41 9.72 -8.88
N LEU A 156 2.18 8.76 -7.98
CA LEU A 156 0.81 8.37 -7.61
C LEU A 156 0.07 9.53 -6.93
N ALA A 157 0.74 10.25 -6.03
CA ALA A 157 0.20 11.47 -5.44
C ALA A 157 -0.14 12.54 -6.49
N PHE A 158 0.64 12.64 -7.56
CA PHE A 158 0.29 13.51 -8.69
C PHE A 158 -0.97 13.03 -9.43
N LEU A 159 -1.07 11.73 -9.73
CA LEU A 159 -2.25 11.20 -10.42
C LEU A 159 -3.53 11.41 -9.60
N ASP A 160 -3.45 11.23 -8.27
CA ASP A 160 -4.59 11.36 -7.37
C ASP A 160 -5.01 12.84 -7.18
N ASN A 161 -4.03 13.70 -6.92
CA ASN A 161 -4.31 15.11 -6.61
C ASN A 161 -4.54 15.99 -7.84
N SER A 162 -4.03 15.60 -9.01
CA SER A 162 -4.04 16.47 -10.20
C SER A 162 -4.65 15.85 -11.44
N CYS A 163 -5.13 14.61 -11.37
CA CYS A 163 -5.82 13.97 -12.48
C CYS A 163 -7.21 13.47 -12.09
N VAL A 164 -8.08 13.31 -13.09
CA VAL A 164 -9.34 12.60 -12.99
C VAL A 164 -9.25 11.34 -13.83
N VAL A 165 -9.43 10.17 -13.22
CA VAL A 165 -9.44 8.87 -13.91
C VAL A 165 -10.81 8.60 -14.52
N GLY A 166 -10.85 8.15 -15.77
CA GLY A 166 -12.10 7.90 -16.49
C GLY A 166 -11.87 7.67 -17.99
N ASP A 167 -12.93 7.73 -18.80
CA ASP A 167 -12.82 7.63 -20.26
C ASP A 167 -12.36 8.96 -20.88
N PHE A 168 -11.13 9.35 -20.56
CA PHE A 168 -10.53 10.63 -20.92
C PHE A 168 -9.19 10.44 -21.66
N PHE A 169 -8.69 11.55 -22.22
CA PHE A 169 -7.39 11.65 -22.88
C PHE A 169 -6.56 12.79 -22.29
N VAL A 170 -5.25 12.56 -22.15
CA VAL A 170 -4.27 13.60 -21.81
C VAL A 170 -3.04 13.51 -22.72
N GLY A 171 -2.54 14.65 -23.20
CA GLY A 171 -1.33 14.67 -24.01
C GLY A 171 -0.10 14.22 -23.21
N SER A 172 0.81 13.44 -23.81
CA SER A 172 2.01 12.99 -23.08
C SER A 172 2.90 14.15 -22.66
N ARG A 173 2.96 15.21 -23.47
CA ARG A 173 3.71 16.43 -23.16
C ARG A 173 3.04 17.25 -22.07
N GLU A 174 1.72 17.43 -22.18
CA GLU A 174 0.90 18.12 -21.20
C GLU A 174 1.03 17.48 -19.81
N LEU A 175 0.87 16.15 -19.72
CA LEU A 175 1.02 15.40 -18.47
C LEU A 175 2.45 15.51 -17.90
N LEU A 176 3.47 15.48 -18.76
CA LEU A 176 4.87 15.61 -18.36
C LEU A 176 5.18 17.01 -17.82
N ASP A 177 4.71 18.04 -18.52
CA ASP A 177 4.92 19.43 -18.18
C ASP A 177 4.24 19.74 -16.84
N GLU A 178 3.02 19.22 -16.62
CA GLU A 178 2.30 19.40 -15.36
C GLU A 178 2.94 18.64 -14.20
N TYR A 179 3.38 17.39 -14.38
CA TYR A 179 4.11 16.68 -13.33
C TYR A 179 5.42 17.40 -12.96
N ASN A 180 6.13 17.95 -13.94
CA ASN A 180 7.40 18.65 -13.72
C ASN A 180 7.23 20.12 -13.28
N ASN A 181 6.00 20.60 -13.14
CA ASN A 181 5.68 21.96 -12.72
C ASN A 181 5.93 22.12 -11.21
N GLY A 182 7.04 22.77 -10.85
CA GLY A 182 7.41 23.04 -9.45
C GLY A 182 6.47 24.01 -8.72
N ASN A 183 5.66 24.76 -9.47
CA ASN A 183 4.68 25.70 -8.93
C ASN A 183 3.28 25.07 -8.83
N ARG A 184 3.12 23.80 -9.21
CA ARG A 184 1.85 23.08 -9.03
C ARG A 184 1.47 23.08 -7.56
N LYS A 185 0.20 23.36 -7.28
CA LYS A 185 -0.33 23.36 -5.91
C LYS A 185 -1.06 22.06 -5.61
N VAL A 186 -0.89 21.58 -4.37
CA VAL A 186 -1.69 20.52 -3.76
C VAL A 186 -2.11 21.08 -2.40
N ASP A 187 -3.41 21.10 -2.12
CA ASP A 187 -4.02 21.67 -0.90
C ASP A 187 -3.55 23.11 -0.63
N GLY A 188 -3.55 23.94 -1.67
CA GLY A 188 -3.14 25.35 -1.61
C GLY A 188 -1.62 25.59 -1.44
N LYS A 189 -0.79 24.55 -1.34
CA LYS A 189 0.67 24.66 -1.18
C LYS A 189 1.41 24.20 -2.41
N GLU A 190 2.46 24.93 -2.79
CA GLU A 190 3.36 24.49 -3.87
C GLU A 190 4.04 23.18 -3.47
N VAL A 191 4.07 22.23 -4.41
CA VAL A 191 4.70 20.91 -4.20
C VAL A 191 6.23 21.04 -4.02
N GLY A 192 6.80 22.17 -4.46
CA GLY A 192 8.21 22.51 -4.21
C GLY A 192 9.17 21.73 -5.11
N ARG A 193 10.31 21.32 -4.55
CA ARG A 193 11.42 20.73 -5.34
C ARG A 193 11.10 19.29 -5.76
N LEU A 194 10.56 19.15 -6.96
CA LEU A 194 10.29 17.85 -7.60
C LEU A 194 11.53 17.27 -8.28
N VAL A 195 11.66 15.94 -8.22
CA VAL A 195 12.57 15.21 -9.12
C VAL A 195 11.90 15.19 -10.49
N LYS A 196 12.39 16.05 -11.40
CA LYS A 196 11.87 16.08 -12.77
C LYS A 196 12.12 14.76 -13.48
N ILE A 197 11.14 14.35 -14.28
CA ILE A 197 11.24 13.14 -15.10
C ILE A 197 11.25 13.51 -16.59
N ASP A 198 11.81 12.62 -17.41
CA ASP A 198 11.72 12.68 -18.87
C ASP A 198 10.55 11.86 -19.42
N ALA A 199 10.35 11.89 -20.74
CA ALA A 199 9.27 11.15 -21.40
C ALA A 199 9.38 9.62 -21.27
N SER A 200 10.60 9.08 -21.18
CA SER A 200 10.83 7.64 -21.00
C SER A 200 10.47 7.20 -19.57
N GLN A 201 10.84 8.01 -18.59
CA GLN A 201 10.48 7.83 -17.20
C GLN A 201 8.96 7.99 -16.99
N LEU A 202 8.31 8.98 -17.62
CA LEU A 202 6.85 9.11 -17.61
C LEU A 202 6.17 7.85 -18.15
N LYS A 203 6.61 7.35 -19.31
CA LYS A 203 6.08 6.11 -19.89
C LYS A 203 6.19 4.95 -18.90
N ARG A 204 7.35 4.77 -18.27
CA ARG A 204 7.56 3.72 -17.26
C ARG A 204 6.63 3.89 -16.05
N MET A 205 6.49 5.11 -15.52
CA MET A 205 5.65 5.37 -14.34
C MET A 205 4.16 5.12 -14.61
N MET A 206 3.68 5.52 -15.79
CA MET A 206 2.32 5.24 -16.26
C MET A 206 2.05 3.73 -16.38
N GLN A 207 2.97 2.98 -17.00
CA GLN A 207 2.86 1.52 -17.10
C GLN A 207 2.85 0.82 -15.74
N LEU A 208 3.67 1.29 -14.79
CA LEU A 208 3.70 0.75 -13.42
C LEU A 208 2.38 0.95 -12.67
N ARG A 209 1.55 1.93 -13.06
CA ARG A 209 0.19 2.15 -12.54
C ARG A 209 -0.91 1.59 -13.44
N GLY A 210 -0.57 0.77 -14.44
CA GLY A 210 -1.54 0.04 -15.24
C GLY A 210 -2.13 0.81 -16.42
N PHE A 211 -1.61 1.99 -16.75
CA PHE A 211 -1.99 2.70 -17.97
C PHE A 211 -1.31 2.09 -19.20
N GLU A 212 -2.01 2.08 -20.33
CA GLU A 212 -1.49 1.63 -21.61
C GLU A 212 -0.42 2.58 -22.17
N GLU A 213 0.31 2.12 -23.20
CA GLU A 213 1.32 2.95 -23.87
C GLU A 213 0.70 4.16 -24.59
N PRO A 214 1.43 5.29 -24.66
CA PRO A 214 0.90 6.47 -25.30
C PRO A 214 0.79 6.29 -26.82
N ASN A 215 -0.37 6.67 -27.37
CA ASN A 215 -0.68 6.53 -28.79
C ASN A 215 -1.34 7.82 -29.32
N LYS A 216 -1.51 7.91 -30.64
CA LYS A 216 -2.23 9.03 -31.26
C LYS A 216 -3.66 9.04 -30.74
N ALA A 217 -4.19 10.21 -30.39
CA ALA A 217 -5.53 10.36 -29.82
C ALA A 217 -6.62 9.66 -30.64
N ARG A 218 -6.57 9.81 -31.98
CA ARG A 218 -7.47 9.10 -32.91
C ARG A 218 -7.45 7.57 -32.78
N CYS A 219 -6.31 6.97 -32.42
CA CYS A 219 -6.18 5.52 -32.25
C CYS A 219 -6.70 5.06 -30.89
N LEU A 220 -6.86 5.98 -29.93
CA LEU A 220 -7.37 5.73 -28.59
C LEU A 220 -8.86 6.06 -28.45
N GLY A 221 -9.51 6.50 -29.55
CA GLY A 221 -10.92 6.86 -29.57
C GLY A 221 -11.23 8.34 -29.32
N PHE A 222 -10.23 9.22 -29.36
CA PHE A 222 -10.39 10.66 -29.12
C PHE A 222 -9.93 11.49 -30.34
N PRO A 223 -10.68 11.47 -31.47
CA PRO A 223 -10.29 12.16 -32.70
C PRO A 223 -10.20 13.69 -32.56
N GLU A 224 -10.90 14.29 -31.59
CA GLU A 224 -10.93 15.72 -31.31
C GLU A 224 -9.56 16.30 -30.91
N PHE A 225 -8.64 15.49 -30.39
CA PHE A 225 -7.26 15.92 -30.10
C PHE A 225 -6.28 15.69 -31.26
N GLY A 226 -6.80 15.31 -32.45
CA GLY A 226 -6.04 15.24 -33.69
C GLY A 226 -4.85 14.28 -33.64
N SER A 227 -3.65 14.78 -33.98
CA SER A 227 -2.41 14.00 -34.03
C SER A 227 -1.66 13.93 -32.70
N THR A 228 -2.20 14.53 -31.64
CA THR A 228 -1.56 14.53 -30.31
C THR A 228 -1.34 13.11 -29.83
N ARG A 229 -0.14 12.83 -29.31
CA ARG A 229 0.19 11.55 -28.69
C ARG A 229 0.04 11.67 -27.18
N GLY A 230 -0.66 10.73 -26.57
CA GLY A 230 -1.09 10.84 -25.19
C GLY A 230 -1.57 9.52 -24.61
N TYR A 231 -2.08 9.61 -23.39
CA TYR A 231 -2.60 8.48 -22.64
C TYR A 231 -4.13 8.53 -22.62
N LYS A 232 -4.74 7.35 -22.71
CA LYS A 232 -6.16 7.14 -22.39
C LYS A 232 -6.30 6.77 -20.92
N GLY A 233 -7.41 7.15 -20.31
CA GLY A 233 -7.78 6.71 -18.96
C GLY A 233 -7.76 7.83 -17.92
N LEU A 234 -7.33 9.03 -18.31
CA LEU A 234 -7.21 10.17 -17.42
C LEU A 234 -7.15 11.50 -18.17
N ARG A 235 -7.53 12.58 -17.46
CA ARG A 235 -7.24 13.98 -17.81
C ARG A 235 -6.66 14.70 -16.60
N LEU A 236 -6.06 15.87 -16.81
CA LEU A 236 -5.75 16.78 -15.72
C LEU A 236 -7.04 17.35 -15.11
N LYS A 237 -7.02 17.62 -13.80
CA LYS A 237 -8.05 18.41 -13.13
C LYS A 237 -8.02 19.85 -13.67
N THR A 238 -9.19 20.47 -13.73
CA THR A 238 -9.34 21.90 -14.04
C THR A 238 -9.00 22.75 -12.81
N ASP A 239 -8.72 24.04 -13.01
CA ASP A 239 -8.40 24.95 -11.89
C ASP A 239 -9.50 24.96 -10.82
N GLY A 240 -10.78 24.90 -11.22
CA GLY A 240 -11.90 24.82 -10.27
C GLY A 240 -11.93 23.51 -9.46
N GLU A 241 -11.62 22.38 -10.09
CA GLU A 241 -11.53 21.08 -9.38
C GLU A 241 -10.33 21.00 -8.42
N LEU A 242 -9.27 21.78 -8.67
CA LEU A 242 -8.13 21.88 -7.77
C LEU A 242 -8.40 22.81 -6.58
N GLU A 243 -9.28 23.80 -6.75
CA GLU A 243 -9.71 24.71 -5.68
C GLU A 243 -10.70 24.03 -4.72
N ASP A 244 -11.64 23.24 -5.25
CA ASP A 244 -12.64 22.49 -4.44
C ASP A 244 -11.99 21.44 -3.51
N ASP A 245 -10.86 20.85 -3.89
CA ASP A 245 -10.12 19.89 -3.06
C ASP A 245 -9.27 20.56 -1.95
N ALA A 246 -9.11 21.90 -1.98
CA ALA A 246 -8.29 22.65 -1.04
C ALA A 246 -9.08 23.26 0.15
N GLU A 247 -10.41 23.18 0.14
CA GLU A 247 -11.31 23.57 1.24
C GLU A 247 -11.60 22.42 2.22
#